data_AF-A0A4Q3RUY4-F1
#
_entry.id   AF-A0A4Q3RUY4-F1
#
_cell.length_a   1.000
_cell.length_b   1.000
_cell.length_c   1.000
_cell.angle_alpha   90.00
_cell.angle_beta   90.00
_cell.angle_gamma   90.00
#
_symmetry.space_group_name_H-M   'P 1'
#
loop_
_entity.id
_entity.type
_entity.pdbx_description
1 polymer ?
#
loop_
_entity_poly.entity_id
_entity_poly.type
_entity_poly.pdbx_seq_one_letter_code
_entity_poly.pdbx_strand_id
1 'polypeptide(L)'
;MAKAAGETPLMQQHNAIKAKYPDAILLFRVGDFYETFGQDAIVTSAVLGITLTKRNNGNAASSELAGFPHHALDTYLHKLVKAGYRVAICDQLEDPKAAKGIVKRGVTELVTPGVATSDKMLEHNSNNFLAALHITDRNFGIAFLDISTGEFFIAEGDKEYTDKLLQSLQPAEVIFQRNKTKLFKEYFGSSFFTYTLDEWVFADVYAQESLLKHFGTHSLKGFGVEDLDAGVIASGAILHYLKDTEHPNLQHVTSLQRINKDDHLWMDRFTIRNLELIGDNSLLKTINQTVSPMGARLLKRWLLMPLNDLMRINERLDAVEFLIKETDLRNKICQHIKQAGDVERLASKVPLKKINPREVLQVARGLQQTEAIKALCLASNNEYLKRLGDSLN
;
A
#
# COMPACT_ATOMS: atom_id res chain seq x y z
N MET A 1 0.63 -6.49 -38.15
CA MET A 1 1.04 -5.07 -38.09
C MET A 1 2.28 -4.91 -38.97
N ALA A 2 2.21 -4.04 -39.98
CA ALA A 2 3.30 -3.84 -40.94
C ALA A 2 4.53 -3.24 -40.25
N LYS A 3 5.72 -3.70 -40.63
CA LYS A 3 7.02 -3.25 -40.14
C LYS A 3 7.16 -1.75 -40.48
N ALA A 4 7.10 -0.87 -39.48
CA ALA A 4 7.42 0.54 -39.70
C ALA A 4 8.90 0.64 -40.09
N ALA A 5 9.17 1.05 -41.34
CA ALA A 5 10.52 1.14 -41.86
C ALA A 5 11.33 2.18 -41.06
N GLY A 6 12.43 1.76 -40.42
CA GLY A 6 13.37 2.64 -39.71
C GLY A 6 13.39 2.51 -38.18
N GLU A 7 12.55 1.67 -37.59
CA GLU A 7 12.51 1.48 -36.13
C GLU A 7 13.52 0.41 -35.67
N THR A 8 14.38 0.75 -34.70
CA THR A 8 15.38 -0.19 -34.17
C THR A 8 14.69 -1.33 -33.40
N PRO A 9 15.28 -2.54 -33.35
CA PRO A 9 14.71 -3.66 -32.58
C PRO A 9 14.45 -3.32 -31.11
N LEU A 10 15.24 -2.43 -30.53
CA LEU A 10 15.05 -1.96 -29.15
C LEU A 10 13.81 -1.07 -29.01
N MET A 11 13.59 -0.16 -29.95
CA MET A 11 12.38 0.69 -29.94
C MET A 11 11.12 -0.12 -30.23
N GLN A 12 11.20 -1.15 -31.09
CA GLN A 12 10.08 -2.08 -31.30
C GLN A 12 9.69 -2.79 -29.99
N GLN A 13 10.67 -3.30 -29.25
CA GLN A 13 10.43 -3.95 -27.96
C GLN A 13 9.88 -2.95 -26.92
N HIS A 14 10.45 -1.75 -26.85
CA HIS A 14 9.95 -0.67 -25.99
C HIS A 14 8.49 -0.33 -26.30
N ASN A 15 8.16 -0.05 -27.56
CA ASN A 15 6.82 0.38 -27.96
C ASN A 15 5.77 -0.72 -27.77
N ALA A 16 6.15 -1.98 -27.99
CA ALA A 16 5.28 -3.12 -27.69
C ALA A 16 4.95 -3.24 -26.19
N ILE A 17 5.90 -2.90 -25.31
CA ILE A 17 5.70 -2.90 -23.86
C ILE A 17 4.92 -1.66 -23.42
N LYS A 18 5.28 -0.47 -23.91
CA LYS A 18 4.58 0.79 -23.62
C LYS A 18 3.11 0.75 -24.05
N ALA A 19 2.78 0.07 -25.15
CA ALA A 19 1.39 -0.12 -25.58
C ALA A 19 0.53 -0.89 -24.56
N LYS A 20 1.13 -1.73 -23.72
CA LYS A 20 0.43 -2.42 -22.63
C LYS A 20 0.24 -1.53 -21.39
N TYR A 21 1.11 -0.54 -21.22
CA TYR A 21 1.12 0.39 -20.08
C TYR A 21 1.12 1.85 -20.55
N PRO A 22 0.08 2.28 -21.29
CA PRO A 22 0.09 3.60 -21.94
C PRO A 22 0.18 4.76 -20.93
N ASP A 23 -0.45 4.61 -19.77
CA ASP A 23 -0.57 5.65 -18.75
C ASP A 23 0.57 5.65 -17.71
N ALA A 24 1.49 4.67 -17.77
CA ALA A 24 2.59 4.55 -16.81
C ALA A 24 3.91 4.98 -17.44
N ILE A 25 4.77 5.65 -16.68
CA ILE A 25 6.15 5.93 -17.09
C ILE A 25 6.90 4.60 -17.20
N LEU A 26 7.45 4.29 -18.38
CA LEU A 26 8.19 3.04 -18.60
C LEU A 26 9.69 3.25 -18.34
N LEU A 27 10.16 2.82 -17.17
CA LEU A 27 11.59 2.71 -16.88
C LEU A 27 12.15 1.49 -17.60
N PHE A 28 12.80 1.71 -18.75
CA PHE A 28 13.27 0.66 -19.63
C PHE A 28 14.75 0.38 -19.43
N ARG A 29 15.10 -0.82 -18.96
CA ARG A 29 16.50 -1.15 -18.66
C ARG A 29 17.35 -1.35 -19.92
N VAL A 30 18.37 -0.51 -20.08
CA VAL A 30 19.36 -0.57 -21.15
C VAL A 30 20.76 -0.64 -20.54
N GLY A 31 21.29 -1.85 -20.43
CA GLY A 31 22.55 -2.09 -19.74
C GLY A 31 22.46 -1.71 -18.27
N ASP A 32 23.33 -0.80 -17.84
CA ASP A 32 23.40 -0.32 -16.45
C ASP A 32 22.51 0.89 -16.17
N PHE A 33 21.62 1.28 -17.09
CA PHE A 33 20.73 2.43 -16.95
C PHE A 33 19.26 2.03 -17.06
N TYR A 34 18.41 2.74 -16.34
CA TYR A 34 17.00 2.86 -16.71
C TYR A 34 16.84 4.09 -17.58
N GLU A 35 16.27 3.88 -18.78
CA GLU A 35 16.00 4.93 -19.76
C GLU A 35 14.50 5.07 -19.96
N THR A 36 14.07 6.30 -20.23
CA THR A 36 12.71 6.68 -20.62
C THR A 36 12.78 7.40 -21.96
N PHE A 37 11.73 7.29 -22.77
CA PHE A 37 11.72 7.82 -24.14
C PHE A 37 10.50 8.70 -24.41
N GLY A 38 10.64 9.67 -25.31
CA GLY A 38 9.55 10.54 -25.75
C GLY A 38 8.93 11.34 -24.60
N GLN A 39 7.60 11.28 -24.46
CA GLN A 39 6.88 12.01 -23.40
C GLN A 39 7.30 11.56 -21.99
N ASP A 40 7.56 10.27 -21.80
CA ASP A 40 8.03 9.73 -20.51
C ASP A 40 9.39 10.35 -20.14
N ALA A 41 10.26 10.60 -21.13
CA ALA A 41 11.56 11.24 -20.91
C ALA A 41 11.43 12.70 -20.45
N ILE A 42 10.51 13.46 -21.05
CA ILE A 42 10.26 14.85 -20.69
C ILE A 42 9.76 14.93 -19.25
N VAL A 43 8.77 14.10 -18.90
CA VAL A 43 8.22 14.03 -17.54
C VAL A 43 9.29 13.59 -16.55
N THR A 44 10.04 12.53 -16.86
CA THR A 44 11.09 11.98 -15.99
C THR A 44 12.20 13.00 -15.75
N SER A 45 12.65 13.71 -16.78
CA SER A 45 13.63 14.78 -16.65
C SER A 45 13.15 15.89 -15.72
N ALA A 46 11.91 16.37 -15.91
CA ALA A 46 11.35 17.46 -15.11
C ALA A 46 11.16 17.07 -13.64
N VAL A 47 10.62 15.88 -13.37
CA VAL A 47 10.33 15.41 -12.00
C VAL A 47 11.60 15.05 -11.25
N LEU A 48 12.57 14.41 -11.92
CA LEU A 48 13.79 13.95 -11.27
C LEU A 48 14.90 15.01 -11.23
N GLY A 49 14.79 16.07 -12.04
CA GLY A 49 15.84 17.07 -12.22
C GLY A 49 17.07 16.51 -12.93
N ILE A 50 16.89 15.57 -13.85
CA ILE A 50 17.98 14.95 -14.64
C ILE A 50 18.00 15.49 -16.06
N THR A 51 19.14 15.41 -16.74
CA THR A 51 19.33 15.94 -18.09
C THR A 51 18.42 15.25 -19.11
N LEU A 52 17.61 16.03 -19.83
CA LEU A 52 16.92 15.59 -21.05
C LEU A 52 17.90 15.63 -22.23
N THR A 53 18.10 14.49 -22.86
CA THR A 53 18.98 14.31 -24.02
C THR A 53 18.17 13.82 -25.21
N LYS A 54 18.81 13.72 -26.38
CA LYS A 54 18.22 13.18 -27.60
C LYS A 54 19.03 11.99 -28.07
N ARG A 55 18.35 10.89 -28.36
CA ARG A 55 18.99 9.71 -28.94
C ARG A 55 19.19 9.93 -30.44
N ASN A 56 20.46 9.92 -30.87
CA ASN A 56 20.82 10.13 -32.27
C ASN A 56 21.06 8.77 -32.95
N ASN A 57 20.01 8.17 -33.50
CA ASN A 57 20.05 6.82 -34.11
C ASN A 57 20.30 6.84 -35.63
N GLY A 58 20.89 7.90 -36.18
CA GLY A 58 21.20 7.98 -37.62
C GLY A 58 20.00 8.16 -38.56
N ASN A 59 18.79 8.35 -38.03
CA ASN A 59 17.58 8.75 -38.75
C ASN A 59 17.08 10.10 -38.24
N ALA A 60 16.37 10.86 -39.09
CA ALA A 60 15.95 12.25 -38.86
C ALA A 60 14.98 12.49 -37.67
N ALA A 61 14.47 11.44 -37.02
CA ALA A 61 13.63 11.55 -35.84
C ALA A 61 14.48 11.35 -34.57
N SER A 62 15.01 12.44 -34.02
CA SER A 62 15.57 12.45 -32.67
C SER A 62 14.47 12.16 -31.66
N SER A 63 14.61 11.12 -30.84
CA SER A 63 13.68 10.85 -29.74
C SER A 63 14.27 11.36 -28.42
N GLU A 64 13.44 12.03 -27.63
CA GLU A 64 13.75 12.47 -26.27
C GLU A 64 14.15 11.28 -25.40
N LEU A 65 15.18 11.46 -24.59
CA LEU A 65 15.73 10.43 -23.72
C LEU A 65 16.09 11.06 -22.37
N ALA A 66 15.70 10.39 -21.29
CA ALA A 66 16.17 10.70 -19.95
C ALA A 66 16.40 9.39 -19.20
N GLY A 67 17.45 9.32 -18.39
CA GLY A 67 17.79 8.09 -17.69
C GLY A 67 18.76 8.27 -16.55
N PHE A 68 18.84 7.24 -15.70
CA PHE A 68 19.71 7.22 -14.53
C PHE A 68 20.29 5.81 -14.31
N PRO A 69 21.41 5.67 -13.58
CA PRO A 69 22.01 4.37 -13.32
C PRO A 69 21.08 3.42 -12.55
N HIS A 70 21.04 2.15 -12.92
CA HIS A 70 20.07 1.19 -12.38
C HIS A 70 20.15 0.99 -10.86
N HIS A 71 21.34 1.11 -10.27
CA HIS A 71 21.53 1.07 -8.81
C HIS A 71 20.84 2.23 -8.06
N ALA A 72 20.48 3.30 -8.76
CA ALA A 72 19.76 4.43 -8.21
C ALA A 72 18.23 4.31 -8.36
N LEU A 73 17.72 3.14 -8.77
CA LEU A 73 16.28 2.90 -8.98
C LEU A 73 15.44 3.35 -7.79
N ASP A 74 15.69 2.85 -6.58
CA ASP A 74 14.85 3.22 -5.42
C ASP A 74 14.85 4.73 -5.15
N THR A 75 15.97 5.40 -5.42
CA THR A 75 16.13 6.85 -5.18
C THR A 75 15.31 7.68 -6.17
N TYR A 76 15.22 7.25 -7.43
CA TYR A 76 14.47 8.01 -8.44
C TYR A 76 13.02 7.56 -8.54
N LEU A 77 12.75 6.28 -8.37
CA LEU A 77 11.41 5.71 -8.36
C LEU A 77 10.52 6.38 -7.30
N HIS A 78 11.05 6.59 -6.09
CA HIS A 78 10.29 7.25 -5.03
C HIS A 78 9.81 8.66 -5.43
N LYS A 79 10.61 9.39 -6.22
CA LYS A 79 10.29 10.78 -6.61
C LYS A 79 9.17 10.81 -7.64
N LEU A 80 9.22 9.92 -8.63
CA LEU A 80 8.17 9.77 -9.64
C LEU A 80 6.84 9.40 -8.99
N VAL A 81 6.87 8.41 -8.09
CA VAL A 81 5.64 7.93 -7.42
C VAL A 81 5.09 8.97 -6.46
N LYS A 82 5.94 9.68 -5.69
CA LYS A 82 5.51 10.78 -4.82
C LYS A 82 4.91 11.96 -5.59
N ALA A 83 5.33 12.15 -6.85
CA ALA A 83 4.71 13.12 -7.76
C ALA A 83 3.40 12.62 -8.39
N GLY A 84 2.91 11.43 -8.02
CA GLY A 84 1.64 10.86 -8.46
C GLY A 84 1.71 10.01 -9.72
N TYR A 85 2.91 9.72 -10.25
CA TYR A 85 3.06 8.92 -11.45
C TYR A 85 3.06 7.42 -11.15
N ARG A 86 2.40 6.66 -12.02
CA ARG A 86 2.52 5.20 -12.09
C ARG A 86 3.76 4.87 -12.91
N VAL A 87 4.59 3.94 -12.45
CA VAL A 87 5.91 3.67 -13.04
C VAL A 87 6.07 2.17 -13.28
N ALA A 88 6.18 1.77 -14.54
CA ALA A 88 6.44 0.40 -14.95
C ALA A 88 7.96 0.16 -15.01
N ILE A 89 8.47 -0.79 -14.24
CA ILE A 89 9.87 -1.17 -14.24
C ILE A 89 10.04 -2.31 -15.23
N CYS A 90 10.76 -2.05 -16.31
CA CYS A 90 11.02 -3.02 -17.36
C CYS A 90 12.47 -3.50 -17.31
N ASP A 91 12.66 -4.73 -16.85
CA ASP A 91 13.94 -5.35 -16.60
C ASP A 91 14.35 -6.33 -17.70
N GLN A 92 15.64 -6.69 -17.72
CA GLN A 92 16.18 -7.75 -18.56
C GLN A 92 15.87 -9.12 -17.95
N LEU A 93 15.17 -9.98 -18.69
CA LEU A 93 14.75 -11.31 -18.23
C LEU A 93 15.79 -12.41 -18.50
N GLU A 94 16.84 -12.09 -19.25
CA GLU A 94 17.89 -13.01 -19.66
C GLU A 94 19.26 -12.36 -19.44
N ASP A 95 20.29 -13.16 -19.17
CA ASP A 95 21.66 -12.66 -19.08
C ASP A 95 22.12 -12.13 -20.46
N PRO A 96 22.54 -10.86 -20.56
CA PRO A 96 23.05 -10.28 -21.81
C PRO A 96 24.18 -11.08 -22.45
N LYS A 97 25.00 -11.79 -21.66
CA LYS A 97 26.12 -12.60 -22.16
C LYS A 97 25.65 -13.91 -22.80
N ALA A 98 24.48 -14.42 -22.41
CA ALA A 98 23.91 -15.66 -22.93
C ALA A 98 22.89 -15.43 -24.06
N ALA A 99 22.43 -14.19 -24.25
CA ALA A 99 21.40 -13.85 -25.22
C ALA A 99 21.93 -13.85 -26.67
N LYS A 100 21.21 -14.53 -27.56
CA LYS A 100 21.41 -14.42 -29.02
C LYS A 100 20.48 -13.33 -29.56
N GLY A 101 21.04 -12.17 -29.91
CA GLY A 101 20.27 -11.02 -30.43
C GLY A 101 19.90 -10.01 -29.34
N ILE A 102 18.70 -9.42 -29.41
CA ILE A 102 18.24 -8.47 -28.39
C ILE A 102 17.76 -9.21 -27.14
N VAL A 103 18.26 -8.80 -25.97
CA VAL A 103 17.86 -9.35 -24.67
C VAL A 103 16.35 -9.22 -24.48
N LYS A 104 15.69 -10.30 -24.02
CA LYS A 104 14.28 -10.24 -23.68
C LYS A 104 14.05 -9.35 -22.47
N ARG A 105 12.99 -8.54 -22.54
CA ARG A 105 12.58 -7.64 -21.48
C ARG A 105 11.12 -7.83 -21.15
N GLY A 106 10.78 -7.61 -19.89
CA GLY A 106 9.42 -7.64 -19.40
C GLY A 106 9.25 -6.65 -18.27
N VAL A 107 8.02 -6.23 -18.02
CA VAL A 107 7.70 -5.47 -16.82
C VAL A 107 7.73 -6.44 -15.65
N THR A 108 8.55 -6.13 -14.66
CA THR A 108 8.68 -6.93 -13.42
C THR A 108 7.78 -6.40 -12.32
N GLU A 109 7.50 -5.10 -12.33
CA GLU A 109 6.69 -4.44 -11.33
C GLU A 109 6.11 -3.14 -11.89
N LEU A 110 4.84 -2.84 -11.56
CA LEU A 110 4.24 -1.54 -11.78
C LEU A 110 4.02 -0.86 -10.43
N VAL A 111 4.80 0.18 -10.15
CA VAL A 111 4.77 0.88 -8.87
C VAL A 111 3.87 2.10 -8.96
N THR A 112 2.96 2.22 -8.01
CA THR A 112 1.98 3.31 -7.93
C THR A 112 1.98 3.88 -6.52
N PRO A 113 1.37 5.06 -6.28
CA PRO A 113 1.33 5.66 -4.96
C PRO A 113 0.72 4.73 -3.89
N GLY A 114 -0.31 3.95 -4.23
CA GLY A 114 -0.99 3.05 -3.29
C GLY A 114 -0.32 1.69 -3.07
N VAL A 115 0.60 1.27 -3.95
CA VAL A 115 1.16 -0.10 -3.96
C VAL A 115 2.66 -0.11 -3.66
N ALA A 116 3.18 0.97 -3.06
CA ALA A 116 4.60 1.04 -2.69
C ALA A 116 4.93 0.05 -1.55
N THR A 117 5.95 -0.81 -1.76
CA THR A 117 6.45 -1.75 -0.74
C THR A 117 7.87 -1.44 -0.26
N SER A 118 8.57 -0.49 -0.90
CA SER A 118 9.97 -0.17 -0.60
C SER A 118 10.07 0.75 0.61
N ASP A 119 10.98 0.45 1.55
CA ASP A 119 11.18 1.26 2.76
C ASP A 119 11.56 2.71 2.46
N LYS A 120 12.21 2.99 1.32
CA LYS A 120 12.56 4.36 0.92
C LYS A 120 11.35 5.17 0.44
N MET A 121 10.27 4.49 0.09
CA MET A 121 9.02 5.11 -0.37
C MET A 121 7.99 5.25 0.75
N LEU A 122 8.13 4.43 1.80
CA LEU A 122 7.17 4.35 2.89
C LEU A 122 7.62 5.20 4.07
N GLU A 123 6.67 5.94 4.64
CA GLU A 123 6.88 6.53 5.95
C GLU A 123 6.79 5.44 7.03
N HIS A 124 7.75 5.39 7.95
CA HIS A 124 7.78 4.35 8.98
C HIS A 124 6.54 4.38 9.89
N ASN A 125 6.09 5.58 10.26
CA ASN A 125 5.05 5.79 11.27
C ASN A 125 3.63 5.96 10.69
N SER A 126 3.45 5.76 9.39
CA SER A 126 2.14 5.84 8.71
C SER A 126 1.94 4.65 7.79
N ASN A 127 0.70 4.19 7.70
CA ASN A 127 0.26 3.28 6.64
C ASN A 127 0.28 3.98 5.28
N ASN A 128 0.39 3.17 4.22
CA ASN A 128 0.28 3.60 2.83
C ASN A 128 -0.85 2.83 2.15
N PHE A 129 -2.09 3.24 2.43
CA PHE A 129 -3.27 2.53 1.93
C PHE A 129 -3.52 2.80 0.44
N LEU A 130 -3.78 1.73 -0.30
CA LEU A 130 -4.57 1.74 -1.52
C LEU A 130 -6.04 1.62 -1.12
N ALA A 131 -6.90 2.52 -1.61
CA ALA A 131 -8.33 2.41 -1.44
C ALA A 131 -9.02 2.00 -2.75
N ALA A 132 -10.06 1.19 -2.67
CA ALA A 132 -11.01 0.99 -3.77
C ALA A 132 -12.39 1.47 -3.37
N LEU A 133 -13.10 2.09 -4.31
CA LEU A 133 -14.44 2.60 -4.11
C LEU A 133 -15.37 2.06 -5.19
N HIS A 134 -16.41 1.35 -4.76
CA HIS A 134 -17.53 0.94 -5.58
C HIS A 134 -18.70 1.90 -5.37
N ILE A 135 -18.97 2.74 -6.37
CA ILE A 135 -20.06 3.73 -6.30
C ILE A 135 -21.33 3.17 -6.95
N THR A 136 -22.39 3.03 -6.16
CA THR A 136 -23.75 2.73 -6.66
C THR A 136 -24.67 3.94 -6.47
N ASP A 137 -25.92 3.84 -6.92
CA ASP A 137 -26.88 4.94 -6.79
C ASP A 137 -27.41 5.13 -5.36
N ARG A 138 -27.31 4.11 -4.50
CA ARG A 138 -27.86 4.12 -3.14
C ARG A 138 -26.81 3.96 -2.04
N ASN A 139 -25.70 3.28 -2.34
CA ASN A 139 -24.69 2.91 -1.35
C ASN A 139 -23.28 2.96 -1.93
N PHE A 140 -22.29 3.09 -1.05
CA PHE A 140 -20.87 3.09 -1.40
C PHE A 140 -20.19 1.95 -0.66
N GLY A 141 -19.48 1.12 -1.42
CA GLY A 141 -18.56 0.14 -0.87
C GLY A 141 -17.15 0.67 -0.93
N ILE A 142 -16.42 0.61 0.18
CA ILE A 142 -15.03 1.06 0.22
C ILE A 142 -14.16 0.01 0.89
N ALA A 143 -12.96 -0.17 0.35
CA ALA A 143 -11.95 -1.05 0.91
C ALA A 143 -10.60 -0.35 0.96
N PHE A 144 -9.75 -0.72 1.91
CA PHE A 144 -8.41 -0.17 2.09
C PHE A 144 -7.42 -1.31 2.32
N LEU A 145 -6.33 -1.33 1.57
CA LEU A 145 -5.26 -2.31 1.75
C LEU A 145 -3.92 -1.60 1.84
N ASP A 146 -3.14 -1.89 2.89
CA ASP A 146 -1.72 -1.57 2.94
C ASP A 146 -0.94 -2.83 2.58
N ILE A 147 -0.42 -2.89 1.35
CA ILE A 147 0.36 -4.04 0.87
C ILE A 147 1.64 -4.27 1.69
N SER A 148 2.14 -3.25 2.38
CA SER A 148 3.36 -3.36 3.19
C SER A 148 3.12 -4.02 4.55
N THR A 149 1.89 -4.04 5.05
CA THR A 149 1.54 -4.64 6.35
C THR A 149 0.57 -5.81 6.25
N GLY A 150 -0.18 -5.90 5.14
CA GLY A 150 -1.25 -6.88 4.96
C GLY A 150 -2.58 -6.44 5.59
N GLU A 151 -2.65 -5.25 6.19
CA GLU A 151 -3.89 -4.72 6.77
C GLU A 151 -4.92 -4.45 5.66
N PHE A 152 -6.05 -5.16 5.71
CA PHE A 152 -7.13 -5.07 4.74
C PHE A 152 -8.45 -4.77 5.42
N PHE A 153 -8.99 -3.58 5.16
CA PHE A 153 -10.25 -3.10 5.71
C PHE A 153 -11.34 -3.00 4.65
N ILE A 154 -12.58 -3.17 5.08
CA ILE A 154 -13.80 -3.05 4.28
C ILE A 154 -14.85 -2.28 5.06
N ALA A 155 -15.60 -1.43 4.37
CA ALA A 155 -16.76 -0.75 4.91
C ALA A 155 -17.80 -0.52 3.82
N GLU A 156 -19.03 -0.29 4.24
CA GLU A 156 -20.14 0.03 3.35
C GLU A 156 -21.06 1.06 4.02
N GLY A 157 -21.54 2.04 3.24
CA GLY A 157 -22.47 3.04 3.72
C GLY A 157 -22.68 4.20 2.76
N ASP A 158 -23.23 5.29 3.27
CA ASP A 158 -23.54 6.49 2.50
C ASP A 158 -22.26 7.26 2.04
N LYS A 159 -22.49 8.29 1.22
CA LYS A 159 -21.45 9.16 0.68
C LYS A 159 -20.67 9.85 1.81
N GLU A 160 -21.38 10.35 2.83
CA GLU A 160 -20.81 11.07 3.97
C GLU A 160 -19.89 10.16 4.80
N TYR A 161 -20.30 8.91 5.02
CA TYR A 161 -19.50 7.89 5.70
C TYR A 161 -18.23 7.55 4.92
N THR A 162 -18.38 7.39 3.61
CA THR A 162 -17.26 7.11 2.70
C THR A 162 -16.25 8.26 2.67
N ASP A 163 -16.72 9.51 2.56
CA ASP A 163 -15.82 10.67 2.60
C ASP A 163 -15.06 10.71 3.92
N LYS A 164 -15.72 10.51 5.06
CA LYS A 164 -15.06 10.44 6.37
C LYS A 164 -13.95 9.39 6.41
N LEU A 165 -14.20 8.18 5.90
CA LEU A 165 -13.17 7.13 5.84
C LEU A 165 -11.98 7.54 4.97
N LEU A 166 -12.22 8.13 3.80
CA LEU A 166 -11.16 8.64 2.93
C LEU A 166 -10.33 9.73 3.61
N GLN A 167 -10.98 10.63 4.36
CA GLN A 167 -10.28 11.72 5.06
C GLN A 167 -9.52 11.23 6.30
N SER A 168 -10.04 10.23 7.01
CA SER A 168 -9.38 9.65 8.19
C SER A 168 -8.21 8.76 7.82
N LEU A 169 -8.35 7.89 6.82
CA LEU A 169 -7.29 6.94 6.44
C LEU A 169 -6.30 7.53 5.43
N GLN A 170 -6.67 8.59 4.71
CA GLN A 170 -5.85 9.30 3.73
C GLN A 170 -5.08 8.35 2.79
N PRO A 171 -5.80 7.51 2.01
CA PRO A 171 -5.15 6.57 1.10
C PRO A 171 -4.26 7.32 0.10
N ALA A 172 -3.11 6.72 -0.19
CA ALA A 172 -2.16 7.26 -1.16
C ALA A 172 -2.69 7.18 -2.60
N GLU A 173 -3.62 6.25 -2.87
CA GLU A 173 -4.27 6.10 -4.17
C GLU A 173 -5.69 5.56 -4.00
N VAL A 174 -6.62 6.04 -4.82
CA VAL A 174 -8.01 5.59 -4.83
C VAL A 174 -8.38 5.04 -6.20
N ILE A 175 -8.81 3.79 -6.27
CA ILE A 175 -9.31 3.14 -7.47
C ILE A 175 -10.83 3.06 -7.50
N PHE A 176 -11.46 3.28 -8.65
CA PHE A 176 -12.93 3.22 -8.79
C PHE A 176 -13.34 2.97 -10.25
N GLN A 177 -14.65 2.84 -10.50
CA GLN A 177 -15.16 2.55 -11.85
C GLN A 177 -14.95 3.72 -12.82
N ARG A 178 -14.43 3.45 -14.02
CA ARG A 178 -14.12 4.46 -15.05
C ARG A 178 -15.30 5.38 -15.38
N ASN A 179 -16.51 4.82 -15.50
CA ASN A 179 -17.73 5.57 -15.78
C ASN A 179 -18.17 6.51 -14.64
N LYS A 180 -17.65 6.34 -13.41
CA LYS A 180 -17.98 7.17 -12.24
C LYS A 180 -16.98 8.32 -11.98
N THR A 181 -16.04 8.58 -12.89
CA THR A 181 -15.01 9.64 -12.74
C THR A 181 -15.56 11.02 -12.40
N LYS A 182 -16.63 11.46 -13.07
CA LYS A 182 -17.25 12.77 -12.79
C LYS A 182 -17.86 12.80 -11.39
N LEU A 183 -18.58 11.74 -11.03
CA LEU A 183 -19.26 11.59 -9.74
C LEU A 183 -18.26 11.56 -8.59
N PHE A 184 -17.14 10.83 -8.75
CA PHE A 184 -16.06 10.81 -7.76
C PHE A 184 -15.52 12.22 -7.48
N LYS A 185 -15.22 12.98 -8.55
CA LYS A 185 -14.69 14.34 -8.41
C LYS A 185 -15.69 15.29 -7.76
N GLU A 186 -16.98 15.12 -8.04
CA GLU A 186 -18.05 15.91 -7.43
C GLU A 186 -18.18 15.62 -5.93
N TYR A 187 -18.10 14.35 -5.53
CA TYR A 187 -18.34 13.95 -4.14
C TYR A 187 -17.11 14.06 -3.24
N PHE A 188 -15.93 13.72 -3.74
CA PHE A 188 -14.70 13.59 -2.94
C PHE A 188 -13.58 14.55 -3.38
N GLY A 189 -13.81 15.33 -4.44
CA GLY A 189 -12.84 16.31 -4.95
C GLY A 189 -11.70 15.69 -5.76
N SER A 190 -10.57 16.40 -5.82
CA SER A 190 -9.40 16.03 -6.64
C SER A 190 -8.09 15.99 -5.84
N SER A 191 -8.16 15.83 -4.52
CA SER A 191 -6.98 15.80 -3.65
C SER A 191 -6.26 14.45 -3.63
N PHE A 192 -6.95 13.38 -4.02
CA PHE A 192 -6.38 12.03 -4.05
C PHE A 192 -5.76 11.75 -5.41
N PHE A 193 -4.69 10.95 -5.42
CA PHE A 193 -4.29 10.26 -6.64
C PHE A 193 -5.33 9.20 -6.96
N THR A 194 -5.79 9.17 -8.21
CA THR A 194 -6.89 8.30 -8.62
C THR A 194 -6.51 7.49 -9.84
N TYR A 195 -6.98 6.25 -9.90
CA TYR A 195 -6.91 5.42 -11.10
C TYR A 195 -8.24 4.72 -11.35
N THR A 196 -8.60 4.53 -12.61
CA THR A 196 -9.91 3.97 -12.95
C THR A 196 -9.79 2.60 -13.59
N LEU A 197 -10.65 1.68 -13.17
CA LEU A 197 -10.74 0.34 -13.76
C LEU A 197 -12.06 0.16 -14.51
N ASP A 198 -12.12 -0.88 -15.33
CA ASP A 198 -13.32 -1.22 -16.09
C ASP A 198 -14.44 -1.75 -15.18
N GLU A 199 -15.68 -1.57 -15.60
CA GLU A 199 -16.86 -1.88 -14.79
C GLU A 199 -16.96 -3.35 -14.39
N TRP A 200 -16.48 -4.26 -15.25
CA TRP A 200 -16.51 -5.70 -14.98
C TRP A 200 -15.66 -6.11 -13.78
N VAL A 201 -14.62 -5.34 -13.44
CA VAL A 201 -13.79 -5.57 -12.24
C VAL A 201 -14.60 -5.36 -10.97
N PHE A 202 -15.63 -4.51 -11.04
CA PHE A 202 -16.55 -4.22 -9.96
C PHE A 202 -17.86 -5.01 -10.07
N ALA A 203 -17.80 -6.21 -10.66
CA ALA A 203 -18.90 -7.16 -10.67
C ALA A 203 -18.86 -8.05 -9.42
N ASP A 204 -20.01 -8.26 -8.79
CA ASP A 204 -20.17 -9.06 -7.57
C ASP A 204 -19.54 -10.46 -7.67
N VAL A 205 -19.95 -11.24 -8.67
CA VAL A 205 -19.44 -12.62 -8.89
C VAL A 205 -17.90 -12.64 -9.00
N TYR A 206 -17.32 -11.70 -9.74
CA TYR A 206 -15.87 -11.62 -9.91
C TYR A 206 -15.15 -11.28 -8.60
N ALA A 207 -15.69 -10.31 -7.84
CA ALA A 207 -15.12 -9.90 -6.58
C ALA A 207 -15.18 -11.00 -5.52
N GLN A 208 -16.32 -11.68 -5.39
CA GLN A 208 -16.50 -12.81 -4.48
C GLN A 208 -15.54 -13.94 -4.82
N GLU A 209 -15.48 -14.39 -6.07
CA GLU A 209 -14.56 -15.46 -6.49
C GLU A 209 -13.09 -15.10 -6.22
N SER A 210 -12.71 -13.83 -6.49
CA SER A 210 -11.36 -13.33 -6.23
C SER A 210 -10.99 -13.40 -4.74
N LEU A 211 -11.89 -12.94 -3.86
CA LEU A 211 -11.68 -12.95 -2.41
C LEU A 211 -11.67 -14.36 -1.83
N LEU A 212 -12.64 -15.20 -2.19
CA LEU A 212 -12.72 -16.59 -1.73
C LEU A 212 -11.48 -17.39 -2.14
N LYS A 213 -11.02 -17.20 -3.38
CA LYS A 213 -9.79 -17.82 -3.89
C LYS A 213 -8.55 -17.32 -3.12
N HIS A 214 -8.46 -16.02 -2.87
CA HIS A 214 -7.34 -15.42 -2.13
C HIS A 214 -7.25 -15.93 -0.70
N PHE A 215 -8.37 -15.92 0.04
CA PHE A 215 -8.42 -16.37 1.44
C PHE A 215 -8.49 -17.90 1.59
N GLY A 216 -8.74 -18.65 0.52
CA GLY A 216 -8.90 -20.11 0.58
C GLY A 216 -10.12 -20.53 1.40
N THR A 217 -11.21 -19.75 1.35
CA THR A 217 -12.44 -19.98 2.12
C THR A 217 -13.63 -20.26 1.21
N HIS A 218 -14.67 -20.90 1.76
CA HIS A 218 -15.91 -21.19 1.02
C HIS A 218 -16.97 -20.07 1.13
N SER A 219 -16.81 -19.18 2.10
CA SER A 219 -17.69 -18.02 2.33
C SER A 219 -16.94 -16.93 3.08
N LEU A 220 -17.46 -15.70 3.04
CA LEU A 220 -16.89 -14.57 3.77
C LEU A 220 -17.48 -14.40 5.19
N LYS A 221 -18.35 -15.32 5.63
CA LYS A 221 -18.97 -15.32 6.98
C LYS A 221 -17.95 -15.26 8.10
N GLY A 222 -16.86 -16.00 7.98
CA GLY A 222 -15.79 -16.05 8.99
C GLY A 222 -15.10 -14.70 9.22
N PHE A 223 -15.19 -13.78 8.26
CA PHE A 223 -14.67 -12.41 8.36
C PHE A 223 -15.73 -11.41 8.84
N GLY A 224 -17.01 -11.80 8.90
CA GLY A 224 -18.12 -10.92 9.31
C GLY A 224 -18.47 -9.83 8.28
N VAL A 225 -18.23 -10.10 6.99
CA VAL A 225 -18.36 -9.12 5.89
C VAL A 225 -19.25 -9.59 4.74
N GLU A 226 -19.88 -10.76 4.87
CA GLU A 226 -20.68 -11.36 3.79
C GLU A 226 -21.87 -10.47 3.39
N ASP A 227 -22.46 -9.75 4.33
CA ASP A 227 -23.61 -8.85 4.08
C ASP A 227 -23.20 -7.45 3.57
N LEU A 228 -21.92 -7.23 3.25
CA LEU A 228 -21.39 -5.95 2.75
C LEU A 228 -21.16 -6.01 1.23
N ASP A 229 -22.20 -6.26 0.45
CA ASP A 229 -22.12 -6.50 -1.00
C ASP A 229 -21.25 -5.48 -1.75
N ALA A 230 -21.49 -4.18 -1.53
CA ALA A 230 -20.73 -3.13 -2.20
C ALA A 230 -19.29 -3.09 -1.69
N GLY A 231 -19.09 -3.29 -0.38
CA GLY A 231 -17.75 -3.38 0.22
C GLY A 231 -16.94 -4.55 -0.36
N VAL A 232 -17.57 -5.72 -0.52
CA VAL A 232 -16.97 -6.94 -1.07
C VAL A 232 -16.52 -6.69 -2.50
N ILE A 233 -17.36 -6.01 -3.30
CA ILE A 233 -17.01 -5.59 -4.66
C ILE A 233 -15.76 -4.69 -4.65
N ALA A 234 -15.70 -3.69 -3.77
CA ALA A 234 -14.53 -2.82 -3.65
C ALA A 234 -13.27 -3.59 -3.24
N SER A 235 -13.37 -4.52 -2.29
CA SER A 235 -12.27 -5.40 -1.88
C SER A 235 -11.77 -6.28 -3.03
N GLY A 236 -12.67 -6.85 -3.85
CA GLY A 236 -12.30 -7.62 -5.04
C GLY A 236 -11.53 -6.79 -6.07
N ALA A 237 -11.91 -5.52 -6.26
CA ALA A 237 -11.22 -4.59 -7.15
C ALA A 237 -9.78 -4.29 -6.70
N ILE A 238 -9.50 -4.24 -5.39
CA ILE A 238 -8.13 -4.13 -4.87
C ILE A 238 -7.29 -5.34 -5.30
N LEU A 239 -7.80 -6.57 -5.11
CA LEU A 239 -7.05 -7.77 -5.48
C LEU A 239 -6.79 -7.84 -6.99
N HIS A 240 -7.76 -7.42 -7.79
CA HIS A 240 -7.58 -7.27 -9.23
C HIS A 240 -6.48 -6.26 -9.57
N TYR A 241 -6.50 -5.08 -8.95
CA TYR A 241 -5.50 -4.05 -9.18
C TYR A 241 -4.09 -4.48 -8.79
N LEU A 242 -3.95 -5.22 -7.70
CA LEU A 242 -2.66 -5.80 -7.29
C LEU A 242 -2.14 -6.81 -8.31
N LYS A 243 -3.04 -7.61 -8.90
CA LYS A 243 -2.66 -8.51 -10.00
C LYS A 243 -2.21 -7.73 -11.24
N ASP A 244 -2.94 -6.69 -11.64
CA ASP A 244 -2.63 -5.84 -12.80
C ASP A 244 -1.33 -5.02 -12.61
N THR A 245 -0.94 -4.77 -11.36
CA THR A 245 0.30 -4.08 -11.00
C THR A 245 1.48 -5.02 -10.78
N GLU A 246 1.35 -6.30 -11.15
CA GLU A 246 2.37 -7.35 -11.04
C GLU A 246 2.75 -7.69 -9.57
N HIS A 247 1.77 -7.69 -8.66
CA HIS A 247 1.90 -8.14 -7.26
C HIS A 247 1.16 -9.46 -6.99
N PRO A 248 1.63 -10.61 -7.51
CA PRO A 248 0.91 -11.88 -7.44
C PRO A 248 1.02 -12.61 -6.08
N ASN A 249 1.98 -12.25 -5.24
CA ASN A 249 2.25 -12.96 -3.98
C ASN A 249 1.75 -12.14 -2.78
N LEU A 250 0.54 -12.44 -2.31
CA LEU A 250 -0.16 -11.66 -1.28
C LEU A 250 -0.50 -12.49 -0.04
N GLN A 251 0.23 -13.57 0.23
CA GLN A 251 -0.13 -14.53 1.28
C GLN A 251 -0.06 -13.95 2.71
N HIS A 252 0.55 -12.78 2.91
CA HIS A 252 0.49 -12.03 4.17
C HIS A 252 -0.84 -11.31 4.39
N VAL A 253 -1.65 -11.11 3.36
CA VAL A 253 -3.00 -10.54 3.47
C VAL A 253 -3.94 -11.65 3.92
N THR A 254 -3.99 -11.89 5.23
CA THR A 254 -4.64 -13.08 5.82
C THR A 254 -6.06 -12.85 6.31
N SER A 255 -6.49 -11.59 6.45
CA SER A 255 -7.82 -11.25 6.96
C SER A 255 -8.41 -10.05 6.25
N LEU A 256 -9.74 -9.98 6.22
CA LEU A 256 -10.51 -8.82 5.77
C LEU A 256 -11.34 -8.31 6.95
N GLN A 257 -11.10 -7.07 7.39
CA GLN A 257 -11.65 -6.54 8.62
C GLN A 257 -12.71 -5.46 8.35
N ARG A 258 -13.89 -5.64 8.92
CA ARG A 258 -14.97 -4.64 8.84
C ARG A 258 -14.63 -3.40 9.67
N ILE A 259 -14.72 -2.22 9.06
CA ILE A 259 -14.84 -0.95 9.79
C ILE A 259 -16.33 -0.66 9.96
N ASN A 260 -16.81 -0.80 11.18
CA ASN A 260 -18.21 -0.54 11.50
C ASN A 260 -18.43 0.92 11.91
N LYS A 261 -19.53 1.50 11.44
CA LYS A 261 -19.89 2.90 11.74
C LYS A 261 -20.14 3.10 13.22
N ASP A 262 -20.74 2.15 13.91
CA ASP A 262 -21.16 2.36 15.30
C ASP A 262 -20.02 2.18 16.32
N ASP A 263 -18.92 1.54 15.92
CA ASP A 263 -17.79 1.23 16.80
C ASP A 263 -16.92 2.46 17.12
N HIS A 264 -17.03 3.53 16.32
CA HIS A 264 -16.09 4.66 16.36
C HIS A 264 -16.74 6.04 16.40
N LEU A 265 -16.09 6.98 17.09
CA LEU A 265 -16.47 8.39 17.08
C LEU A 265 -16.01 9.01 15.75
N TRP A 266 -16.97 9.44 14.94
CA TRP A 266 -16.68 10.02 13.64
C TRP A 266 -16.32 11.49 13.76
N MET A 267 -15.14 11.83 13.25
CA MET A 267 -14.70 13.20 13.06
C MET A 267 -14.66 13.51 11.57
N ASP A 268 -15.21 14.66 11.18
CA ASP A 268 -15.08 15.13 9.81
C ASP A 268 -13.69 15.75 9.57
N ARG A 269 -13.38 16.03 8.29
CA ARG A 269 -12.11 16.65 7.89
C ARG A 269 -11.84 17.95 8.62
N PHE A 270 -12.89 18.75 8.84
CA PHE A 270 -12.79 20.04 9.52
C PHE A 270 -12.37 19.84 10.98
N THR A 271 -12.95 18.87 11.67
CA THR A 271 -12.65 18.53 13.06
C THR A 271 -11.22 18.00 13.20
N ILE A 272 -10.82 17.03 12.35
CA ILE A 272 -9.46 16.47 12.37
C ILE A 272 -8.41 17.56 12.16
N ARG A 273 -8.67 18.49 11.22
CA ARG A 273 -7.78 19.61 10.93
C ARG A 273 -7.76 20.64 12.05
N ASN A 274 -8.91 21.06 12.56
CA ASN A 274 -9.03 22.12 13.56
C ASN A 274 -8.55 21.68 14.95
N LEU A 275 -8.65 20.38 15.26
CA LEU A 275 -8.03 19.78 16.45
C LEU A 275 -6.55 19.46 16.24
N GLU A 276 -6.00 19.72 15.05
CA GLU A 276 -4.62 19.43 14.67
C GLU A 276 -4.19 18.02 15.07
N LEU A 277 -5.04 17.01 14.76
CA LEU A 277 -4.75 15.63 15.18
C LEU A 277 -3.54 15.04 14.47
N ILE A 278 -3.29 15.47 13.23
CA ILE A 278 -2.20 15.03 12.36
C ILE A 278 -1.49 16.23 11.72
N GLY A 279 -0.21 16.06 11.34
CA GLY A 279 0.63 17.12 10.76
C GLY A 279 1.86 17.45 11.60
N ASP A 280 2.61 18.49 11.22
CA ASP A 280 3.92 18.80 11.80
C ASP A 280 3.87 19.38 13.21
N ASN A 281 2.78 20.02 13.62
CA ASN A 281 2.57 20.55 14.97
C ASN A 281 1.28 19.96 15.55
N SER A 282 1.16 18.63 15.53
CA SER A 282 -0.09 17.93 15.84
C SER A 282 -0.09 17.23 17.20
N LEU A 283 -1.29 16.92 17.69
CA LEU A 283 -1.48 16.08 18.87
C LEU A 283 -0.74 14.75 18.72
N LEU A 284 -0.83 14.08 17.56
CA LEU A 284 -0.11 12.84 17.30
C LEU A 284 1.40 12.99 17.51
N LYS A 285 2.01 14.07 17.00
CA LYS A 285 3.46 14.29 17.16
C LYS A 285 3.85 14.50 18.61
N THR A 286 2.99 15.13 19.41
CA THR A 286 3.21 15.34 20.84
C THR A 286 3.12 14.03 21.63
N ILE A 287 2.09 13.21 21.38
CA ILE A 287 1.83 12.01 22.19
C ILE A 287 2.57 10.77 21.69
N ASN A 288 3.04 10.75 20.45
CA ASN A 288 3.69 9.58 19.86
C ASN A 288 5.11 9.39 20.43
N GLN A 289 5.18 8.69 21.56
CA GLN A 289 6.41 8.20 22.19
C GLN A 289 6.53 6.68 22.05
N THR A 290 5.97 6.11 20.99
CA THR A 290 6.00 4.67 20.73
C THR A 290 7.42 4.21 20.40
N VAL A 291 7.75 2.98 20.78
CA VAL A 291 9.10 2.41 20.60
C VAL A 291 9.26 1.58 19.32
N SER A 292 8.19 1.43 18.53
CA SER A 292 8.21 0.73 17.24
C SER A 292 7.33 1.44 16.19
N PRO A 293 7.68 1.35 14.90
CA PRO A 293 6.88 1.94 13.83
C PRO A 293 5.45 1.38 13.73
N MET A 294 5.28 0.07 13.94
CA MET A 294 3.93 -0.55 13.98
C MET A 294 3.07 0.00 15.13
N GLY A 295 3.68 0.29 16.29
CA GLY A 295 3.00 0.96 17.39
C GLY A 295 2.59 2.40 17.04
N ALA A 296 3.44 3.14 16.33
CA ALA A 296 3.12 4.48 15.85
C ALA A 296 1.93 4.48 14.87
N ARG A 297 1.89 3.53 13.94
CA ARG A 297 0.77 3.35 13.00
C ARG A 297 -0.54 3.03 13.74
N LEU A 298 -0.49 2.12 14.71
CA LEU A 298 -1.64 1.78 15.55
C LEU A 298 -2.16 2.99 16.35
N LEU A 299 -1.26 3.76 16.96
CA LEU A 299 -1.60 4.97 17.71
C LEU A 299 -2.26 6.03 16.81
N LYS A 300 -1.71 6.27 15.61
CA LYS A 300 -2.31 7.16 14.62
C LYS A 300 -3.73 6.72 14.27
N ARG A 301 -3.95 5.42 14.04
CA ARG A 301 -5.28 4.88 13.76
C ARG A 301 -6.24 5.07 14.94
N TRP A 302 -5.82 4.77 16.17
CA TRP A 302 -6.66 4.96 17.36
C TRP A 302 -7.04 6.43 17.58
N LEU A 303 -6.15 7.36 17.27
CA LEU A 303 -6.42 8.78 17.38
C LEU A 303 -7.48 9.24 16.35
N LEU A 304 -7.42 8.72 15.13
CA LEU A 304 -8.34 9.09 14.04
C LEU A 304 -9.66 8.32 14.07
N MET A 305 -9.69 7.18 14.76
CA MET A 305 -10.88 6.34 14.94
C MET A 305 -11.07 6.00 16.43
N PRO A 306 -11.42 6.99 17.28
CA PRO A 306 -11.68 6.75 18.70
C PRO A 306 -12.82 5.74 18.86
N LEU A 307 -12.77 4.90 19.90
CA LEU A 307 -13.83 3.93 20.18
C LEU A 307 -15.07 4.62 20.76
N ASN A 308 -16.25 4.05 20.49
CA ASN A 308 -17.50 4.38 21.19
C ASN A 308 -17.88 3.34 22.27
N ASP A 309 -17.25 2.17 22.23
CA ASP A 309 -17.53 1.08 23.15
C ASP A 309 -16.88 1.33 24.52
N LEU A 310 -17.72 1.56 25.54
CA LEU A 310 -17.27 1.86 26.90
C LEU A 310 -16.44 0.72 27.52
N MET A 311 -16.78 -0.54 27.23
CA MET A 311 -16.04 -1.69 27.75
C MET A 311 -14.63 -1.71 27.18
N ARG A 312 -14.47 -1.59 25.85
CA ARG A 312 -13.17 -1.56 25.18
C ARG A 312 -12.33 -0.34 25.56
N ILE A 313 -12.98 0.80 25.84
CA ILE A 313 -12.30 1.99 26.37
C ILE A 313 -11.72 1.70 27.76
N ASN A 314 -12.55 1.17 28.68
CA ASN A 314 -12.11 0.85 30.04
C ASN A 314 -11.02 -0.21 30.06
N GLU A 315 -11.09 -1.25 29.21
CA GLU A 315 -10.02 -2.26 29.08
C GLU A 315 -8.66 -1.62 28.73
N ARG A 316 -8.65 -0.60 27.86
CA ARG A 316 -7.42 0.14 27.52
C ARG A 316 -6.94 1.01 28.69
N LEU A 317 -7.87 1.69 29.38
CA LEU A 317 -7.54 2.53 30.54
C LEU A 317 -6.98 1.70 31.69
N ASP A 318 -7.58 0.56 31.99
CA ASP A 318 -7.15 -0.37 33.04
C ASP A 318 -5.73 -0.90 32.74
N ALA A 319 -5.44 -1.23 31.47
CA ALA A 319 -4.11 -1.67 31.06
C ALA A 319 -3.06 -0.55 31.19
N VAL A 320 -3.42 0.70 30.87
CA VAL A 320 -2.55 1.86 31.07
C VAL A 320 -2.28 2.09 32.56
N GLU A 321 -3.30 2.10 33.40
CA GLU A 321 -3.16 2.27 34.85
C GLU A 321 -2.26 1.17 35.43
N PHE A 322 -2.48 -0.08 35.02
CA PHE A 322 -1.66 -1.21 35.44
C PHE A 322 -0.18 -1.04 35.05
N LEU A 323 0.12 -0.67 33.80
CA LEU A 323 1.51 -0.48 33.33
C LEU A 323 2.19 0.78 33.88
N ILE A 324 1.43 1.76 34.39
CA ILE A 324 1.99 2.88 35.15
C ILE A 324 2.51 2.40 36.50
N LYS A 325 1.74 1.53 37.19
CA LYS A 325 2.11 0.97 38.50
C LYS A 325 3.23 -0.08 38.37
N GLU A 326 3.11 -0.99 37.41
CA GLU A 326 4.07 -2.08 37.15
C GLU A 326 5.22 -1.62 36.24
N THR A 327 6.04 -0.70 36.75
CA THR A 327 7.11 -0.04 35.97
C THR A 327 8.15 -1.01 35.40
N ASP A 328 8.56 -2.03 36.17
CA ASP A 328 9.55 -3.01 35.70
C ASP A 328 9.01 -3.87 34.54
N LEU A 329 7.75 -4.31 34.64
CA LEU A 329 7.08 -5.05 33.58
C LEU A 329 6.96 -4.19 32.32
N ARG A 330 6.51 -2.94 32.46
CA ARG A 330 6.42 -1.98 31.35
C ARG A 330 7.77 -1.81 30.65
N ASN A 331 8.83 -1.57 31.41
CA ASN A 331 10.17 -1.36 30.84
C ASN A 331 10.68 -2.58 30.07
N LYS A 332 10.45 -3.80 30.61
CA LYS A 332 10.80 -5.06 29.92
C LYS A 332 10.03 -5.22 28.61
N ILE A 333 8.70 -5.05 28.65
CA ILE A 333 7.85 -5.13 27.44
C ILE A 333 8.32 -4.10 26.40
N CYS A 334 8.53 -2.84 26.79
CA CYS A 334 9.03 -1.80 25.90
C CYS A 334 10.39 -2.15 25.28
N GLN A 335 11.31 -2.72 26.06
CA GLN A 335 12.61 -3.15 25.56
C GLN A 335 12.48 -4.25 24.49
N HIS A 336 11.63 -5.26 24.74
CA HIS A 336 11.39 -6.33 23.76
C HIS A 336 10.70 -5.81 22.48
N ILE A 337 9.70 -4.93 22.60
CA ILE A 337 9.05 -4.31 21.43
C ILE A 337 10.07 -3.48 20.62
N LYS A 338 10.93 -2.72 21.30
CA LYS A 338 12.00 -1.94 20.64
C LYS A 338 12.98 -2.84 19.88
N GLN A 339 13.34 -3.98 20.46
CA GLN A 339 14.23 -4.95 19.83
C GLN A 339 13.57 -5.71 18.68
N ALA A 340 12.25 -5.90 18.72
CA ALA A 340 11.50 -6.51 17.64
C ALA A 340 11.48 -5.63 16.37
N GLY A 341 11.37 -4.32 16.54
CA GLY A 341 11.34 -3.36 15.43
C GLY A 341 10.01 -3.42 14.66
N ASP A 342 10.07 -3.24 13.33
CA ASP A 342 8.90 -3.27 12.44
C ASP A 342 8.68 -4.66 11.85
N VAL A 343 8.33 -5.62 12.73
CA VAL A 343 8.10 -7.03 12.32
C VAL A 343 6.95 -7.13 11.33
N GLU A 344 5.93 -6.29 11.45
CA GLU A 344 4.76 -6.26 10.55
C GLU A 344 5.17 -6.06 9.08
N ARG A 345 5.98 -5.03 8.78
CA ARG A 345 6.48 -4.81 7.41
C ARG A 345 7.50 -5.83 6.96
N LEU A 346 8.40 -6.24 7.85
CA LEU A 346 9.42 -7.23 7.54
C LEU A 346 8.81 -8.59 7.18
N ALA A 347 7.79 -9.04 7.93
CA ALA A 347 7.08 -10.28 7.66
C ALA A 347 6.36 -10.25 6.30
N SER A 348 5.76 -9.11 5.94
CA SER A 348 5.07 -8.91 4.67
C SER A 348 5.99 -9.02 3.45
N LYS A 349 7.28 -8.69 3.58
CA LYS A 349 8.27 -8.85 2.51
C LYS A 349 8.54 -10.30 2.12
N VAL A 350 8.27 -11.26 3.00
CA VAL A 350 8.51 -12.70 2.77
C VAL A 350 7.65 -13.22 1.61
N PRO A 351 6.30 -13.20 1.68
CA PRO A 351 5.48 -13.65 0.55
C PRO A 351 5.69 -12.79 -0.69
N LEU A 352 5.90 -11.48 -0.54
CA LEU A 352 6.22 -10.59 -1.66
C LEU A 352 7.53 -10.96 -2.39
N LYS A 353 8.36 -11.86 -1.82
CA LYS A 353 9.68 -12.23 -2.34
C LYS A 353 10.64 -11.04 -2.47
N LYS A 354 10.45 -10.03 -1.61
CA LYS A 354 11.27 -8.80 -1.56
C LYS A 354 12.19 -8.74 -0.33
N ILE A 355 12.18 -9.78 0.50
CA ILE A 355 13.01 -9.86 1.71
C ILE A 355 14.46 -10.25 1.39
N ASN A 356 15.43 -9.60 2.06
CA ASN A 356 16.85 -9.94 1.95
C ASN A 356 17.36 -10.78 3.15
N PRO A 357 18.54 -11.44 3.07
CA PRO A 357 19.04 -12.31 4.14
C PRO A 357 19.19 -11.65 5.52
N ARG A 358 19.52 -10.35 5.56
CA ARG A 358 19.63 -9.61 6.83
C ARG A 358 18.27 -9.37 7.44
N GLU A 359 17.28 -9.02 6.62
CA GLU A 359 15.89 -8.84 7.04
C GLU A 359 15.27 -10.15 7.52
N VAL A 360 15.58 -11.30 6.89
CA VAL A 360 15.13 -12.62 7.39
C VAL A 360 15.62 -12.85 8.82
N LEU A 361 16.89 -12.54 9.11
CA LEU A 361 17.43 -12.63 10.48
C LEU A 361 16.75 -11.65 11.44
N GLN A 362 16.34 -10.46 10.96
CA GLN A 362 15.58 -9.51 11.77
C GLN A 362 14.18 -10.04 12.09
N VAL A 363 13.48 -10.69 11.14
CA VAL A 363 12.21 -11.37 11.40
C VAL A 363 12.39 -12.45 12.48
N ALA A 364 13.41 -13.29 12.35
CA ALA A 364 13.70 -14.33 13.35
C ALA A 364 13.94 -13.75 14.75
N ARG A 365 14.72 -12.67 14.85
CA ARG A 365 14.93 -11.96 16.12
C ARG A 365 13.64 -11.34 16.66
N GLY A 366 12.83 -10.75 15.78
CA GLY A 366 11.53 -10.19 16.13
C GLY A 366 10.60 -11.23 16.74
N LEU A 367 10.50 -12.42 16.14
CA LEU A 367 9.71 -13.54 16.67
C LEU A 367 10.20 -14.00 18.05
N GLN A 368 11.52 -14.05 18.28
CA GLN A 368 12.07 -14.36 19.61
C GLN A 368 11.68 -13.31 20.65
N GLN A 369 11.62 -12.03 20.28
CA GLN A 369 11.14 -10.98 21.18
C GLN A 369 9.64 -11.11 21.45
N THR A 370 8.84 -11.51 20.44
CA THR A 370 7.40 -11.77 20.61
C THR A 370 7.14 -12.88 21.62
N GLU A 371 7.93 -13.95 21.63
CA GLU A 371 7.83 -15.02 22.63
C GLU A 371 8.09 -14.49 24.06
N ALA A 372 9.10 -13.65 24.23
CA ALA A 372 9.38 -13.01 25.53
C ALA A 372 8.24 -12.07 25.97
N ILE A 373 7.66 -11.29 25.03
CA ILE A 373 6.50 -10.44 25.31
C ILE A 373 5.30 -11.28 25.73
N LYS A 374 5.02 -12.38 25.01
CA LYS A 374 3.94 -13.32 25.35
C LYS A 374 4.09 -13.85 26.77
N ALA A 375 5.27 -14.33 27.14
CA ALA A 375 5.54 -14.83 28.50
C ALA A 375 5.30 -13.76 29.58
N LEU A 376 5.75 -12.52 29.35
CA LEU A 376 5.54 -11.41 30.28
C LEU A 376 4.06 -11.03 30.43
N CYS A 377 3.32 -11.01 29.32
CA CYS A 377 1.89 -10.71 29.31
C CYS A 377 1.06 -11.79 30.04
N LEU A 378 1.34 -13.07 29.79
CA LEU A 378 0.65 -14.20 30.42
C LEU A 378 0.92 -14.29 31.93
N ALA A 379 2.13 -13.91 32.36
CA ALA A 379 2.50 -13.85 33.77
C ALA A 379 1.94 -12.63 34.52
N SER A 380 1.33 -11.67 33.81
CA SER A 380 0.79 -10.46 34.42
C SER A 380 -0.53 -10.72 35.16
N ASN A 381 -0.86 -9.87 36.12
CA ASN A 381 -2.15 -9.93 36.84
C ASN A 381 -3.28 -9.17 36.12
N ASN A 382 -3.05 -8.68 34.90
CA ASN A 382 -4.03 -7.92 34.14
C ASN A 382 -4.65 -8.82 33.05
N GLU A 383 -5.97 -9.02 33.12
CA GLU A 383 -6.69 -9.91 32.19
C GLU A 383 -6.62 -9.44 30.72
N TYR A 384 -6.55 -8.14 30.47
CA TYR A 384 -6.38 -7.64 29.10
C TYR A 384 -5.00 -7.98 28.54
N LEU A 385 -3.94 -7.82 29.32
CA LEU A 385 -2.60 -8.24 28.90
C LEU A 385 -2.51 -9.75 28.67
N LYS A 386 -3.14 -10.58 29.51
CA LYS A 386 -3.21 -12.03 29.27
C LYS A 386 -3.88 -12.36 27.94
N ARG A 387 -5.06 -11.77 27.65
CA ARG A 387 -5.74 -11.94 26.36
C ARG A 387 -4.86 -11.53 25.17
N LEU A 388 -4.11 -10.42 25.29
CA LEU A 388 -3.15 -10.02 24.27
C LEU A 388 -2.03 -11.07 24.13
N GLY A 389 -1.50 -11.58 25.24
CA GLY A 389 -0.51 -12.67 25.24
C GLY A 389 -1.01 -13.95 24.56
N ASP A 390 -2.25 -14.36 24.83
CA ASP A 390 -2.87 -15.53 24.20
C ASP A 390 -3.06 -15.36 22.69
N SER A 391 -3.28 -14.11 22.24
CA SER A 391 -3.42 -13.81 20.80
C SER A 391 -2.09 -13.78 20.03
N LEU A 392 -0.96 -13.72 20.73
CA LEU A 392 0.36 -13.87 20.12
C LEU A 392 0.59 -15.37 19.90
N ASN A 393 0.70 -15.81 18.65
CA ASN A 393 0.98 -17.22 18.33
C ASN A 393 2.38 -17.63 18.78
#